data_AF-A0A2G5EGZ3-F1
#
_entry.id   AF-A0A2G5EGZ3-F1
#
_cell.length_a   1.000
_cell.length_b   1.000
_cell.length_c   1.000
_cell.angle_alpha   90.00
_cell.angle_beta   90.00
_cell.angle_gamma   90.00
#
_symmetry.space_group_name_H-M   'P 1'
#
loop_
_entity.id
_entity.type
_entity.pdbx_description
1 polymer ?
#
loop_
_entity_poly.entity_id
_entity_poly.type
_entity_poly.pdbx_seq_one_letter_code
_entity_poly.pdbx_strand_id
1 'polypeptide(L)'
;MKASGAYVFRPNGSYPLKSERQVSYTVFRGPVLDEVHQQITPWINQITRVYKGKEHVEVEFTVGPIPIDDGIGKEVATQITTTMKTNKTFYTDSNGRDFIKRIRDFRTDWDLQVKQPVAGNYYPINLGLYMEDSKTELSVLVDRSVGGSSLADGQMELMLHRRLLFDDSKGVAEALNETVCVDNECQGLTIKGNFYLRIDPLGEGAKWRRSF
;
A
#
# COMPACT_ATOMS: atom_id res chain seq x y z
N MET A 1 26.15 -1.37 9.44
CA MET A 1 25.13 -0.72 8.59
C MET A 1 23.76 -0.93 9.24
N LYS A 2 22.83 0.05 9.22
CA LYS A 2 21.43 -0.22 9.65
C LYS A 2 20.66 -0.79 8.46
N ALA A 3 20.18 -2.03 8.56
CA ALA A 3 19.36 -2.68 7.55
C ALA A 3 17.86 -2.35 7.74
N SER A 4 17.03 -2.58 6.71
CA SER A 4 15.59 -2.80 6.93
C SER A 4 15.42 -4.10 7.71
N GLY A 5 14.41 -4.17 8.57
CA GLY A 5 14.05 -5.38 9.32
C GLY A 5 12.61 -5.34 9.79
N ALA A 6 12.31 -6.11 10.84
CA ALA A 6 10.98 -6.21 11.41
C ALA A 6 10.42 -4.83 11.85
N TYR A 7 11.26 -3.92 12.33
CA TYR A 7 10.87 -2.61 12.85
C TYR A 7 11.24 -1.47 11.89
N VAL A 8 12.41 -1.55 11.27
CA VAL A 8 12.98 -0.44 10.49
C VAL A 8 12.63 -0.62 9.01
N PHE A 9 12.06 0.42 8.41
CA PHE A 9 11.98 0.58 6.96
C PHE A 9 13.10 1.52 6.49
N ARG A 10 14.01 1.01 5.65
CA ARG A 10 15.15 1.75 5.11
C ARG A 10 15.40 1.36 3.64
N PRO A 11 14.61 1.89 2.69
CA PRO A 11 14.73 1.54 1.29
C PRO A 11 16.04 2.04 0.70
N ASN A 12 16.67 1.24 -0.16
CA ASN A 12 17.83 1.65 -0.97
C ASN A 12 17.42 2.27 -2.33
N GLY A 13 16.12 2.30 -2.61
CA GLY A 13 15.54 2.77 -3.86
C GLY A 13 14.09 2.28 -3.97
N SER A 14 13.35 2.87 -4.91
CA SER A 14 12.02 2.39 -5.30
C SER A 14 12.07 2.01 -6.78
N TYR A 15 11.59 0.82 -7.11
CA TYR A 15 11.63 0.29 -8.47
C TYR A 15 10.23 -0.16 -8.86
N PRO A 16 9.65 0.36 -9.96
CA PRO A 16 8.40 -0.18 -10.44
C PRO A 16 8.63 -1.63 -10.85
N LEU A 17 7.75 -2.53 -10.39
CA LEU A 17 7.74 -3.90 -10.88
C LEU A 17 7.27 -3.86 -12.33
N LYS A 18 8.23 -3.87 -13.25
CA LYS A 18 7.93 -3.94 -14.68
C LYS A 18 7.45 -5.35 -14.98
N SER A 19 6.23 -5.49 -15.49
CA SER A 19 5.91 -6.66 -16.28
C SER A 19 6.68 -6.51 -17.60
N GLU A 20 7.60 -7.43 -17.91
CA GLU A 20 8.35 -7.42 -19.17
C GLU A 20 7.43 -7.61 -20.39
N ARG A 21 6.17 -7.98 -20.15
CA ARG A 21 5.11 -8.14 -21.14
C ARG A 21 3.92 -7.26 -20.75
N GLN A 22 3.04 -6.99 -21.71
CA GLN A 22 1.74 -6.40 -21.40
C GLN A 22 1.05 -7.31 -20.37
N VAL A 23 0.72 -6.75 -19.19
CA VAL A 23 0.03 -7.48 -18.11
C VAL A 23 -1.20 -8.15 -18.70
N SER A 24 -1.20 -9.49 -18.75
CA SER A 24 -2.36 -10.23 -19.23
C SER A 24 -3.51 -9.97 -18.27
N TYR A 25 -4.65 -9.57 -18.83
CA TYR A 25 -5.86 -9.35 -18.06
C TYR A 25 -7.03 -10.13 -18.64
N THR A 26 -7.92 -10.58 -17.77
CA THR A 26 -9.18 -11.22 -18.14
C THR A 26 -10.33 -10.42 -17.55
N VAL A 27 -11.32 -10.07 -18.38
CA VAL A 27 -12.47 -9.28 -17.98
C VAL A 27 -13.69 -10.19 -17.87
N PHE A 28 -14.35 -10.16 -16.72
CA PHE A 28 -15.62 -10.83 -16.48
C PHE A 28 -16.70 -9.79 -16.24
N ARG A 29 -17.83 -9.92 -16.93
CA ARG A 29 -18.99 -9.03 -16.76
C ARG A 29 -20.18 -9.87 -16.35
N GLY A 30 -20.83 -9.48 -15.26
CA GLY A 30 -21.95 -10.21 -14.68
C GLY A 30 -23.09 -9.27 -14.24
N PRO A 31 -24.25 -9.86 -13.92
CA PRO A 31 -25.39 -9.08 -13.43
C PRO A 31 -25.16 -8.45 -12.06
N VAL A 32 -24.23 -9.00 -11.27
CA VAL A 32 -23.94 -8.57 -9.88
C VAL A 32 -22.70 -7.68 -9.78
N LEU A 33 -21.69 -7.95 -10.60
CA LEU A 33 -20.42 -7.21 -10.60
C LEU A 33 -19.73 -7.34 -11.95
N ASP A 34 -18.81 -6.42 -12.21
CA ASP A 34 -17.78 -6.58 -13.24
C ASP A 34 -16.43 -6.73 -12.53
N GLU A 35 -15.55 -7.60 -13.04
CA GLU A 35 -14.21 -7.77 -12.49
C GLU A 35 -13.14 -7.96 -13.55
N VAL A 36 -11.93 -7.51 -13.21
CA VAL A 36 -10.73 -7.62 -14.05
C VAL A 36 -9.66 -8.34 -13.26
N HIS A 37 -9.25 -9.50 -13.75
CA HIS A 37 -8.16 -10.29 -13.20
C HIS A 37 -6.87 -9.91 -13.90
N GLN A 38 -5.81 -9.62 -13.14
CA GLN A 38 -4.53 -9.15 -13.65
C GLN A 38 -3.40 -9.93 -12.98
N GLN A 39 -2.56 -10.57 -13.79
CA GLN A 39 -1.32 -11.18 -13.32
C GLN A 39 -0.17 -10.21 -13.59
N ILE A 40 0.23 -9.45 -12.56
CA ILE A 40 1.25 -8.39 -12.69
C ILE A 40 2.64 -9.03 -12.85
N THR A 41 2.94 -9.98 -11.96
CA THR A 41 4.15 -10.82 -12.00
C THR A 41 3.76 -12.27 -11.63
N PRO A 42 4.67 -13.25 -11.74
CA PRO A 42 4.39 -14.62 -11.30
C PRO A 42 3.96 -14.77 -9.83
N TRP A 43 4.29 -13.79 -8.98
CA TRP A 43 4.02 -13.80 -7.54
C TRP A 43 3.14 -12.61 -7.07
N ILE A 44 2.58 -11.85 -8.01
CA ILE A 44 1.62 -10.77 -7.72
C ILE A 44 0.42 -10.89 -8.66
N ASN A 45 -0.74 -11.15 -8.06
CA ASN A 45 -2.03 -11.14 -8.73
C ASN A 45 -2.92 -10.05 -8.13
N GLN A 46 -3.73 -9.43 -8.97
CA GLN A 46 -4.69 -8.40 -8.60
C GLN A 46 -6.03 -8.67 -9.25
N ILE A 47 -7.12 -8.54 -8.49
CA ILE A 47 -8.49 -8.57 -9.02
C ILE A 47 -9.16 -7.25 -8.66
N THR A 48 -9.58 -6.51 -9.67
CA THR A 48 -10.34 -5.26 -9.49
C THR A 48 -11.81 -5.54 -9.70
N ARG A 49 -12.67 -5.26 -8.72
CA ARG A 49 -14.12 -5.50 -8.77
C ARG A 49 -14.91 -4.20 -8.66
N VAL A 50 -15.98 -4.11 -9.44
CA VAL A 50 -17.00 -3.06 -9.36
C VAL A 50 -18.36 -3.73 -9.22
N TYR A 51 -18.91 -3.70 -8.02
CA TYR A 51 -20.23 -4.25 -7.73
C TYR A 51 -21.34 -3.30 -8.18
N LYS A 52 -22.43 -3.84 -8.75
CA LYS A 52 -23.60 -3.02 -9.10
C LYS A 52 -24.22 -2.43 -7.83
N GLY A 53 -24.48 -1.13 -7.84
CA GLY A 53 -25.05 -0.41 -6.68
C GLY A 53 -24.06 -0.09 -5.56
N LYS A 54 -22.75 -0.39 -5.73
CA LYS A 54 -21.69 0.09 -4.85
C LYS A 54 -20.96 1.25 -5.53
N GLU A 55 -20.68 2.30 -4.76
CA GLU A 55 -19.98 3.50 -5.23
C GLU A 55 -18.49 3.46 -4.91
N HIS A 56 -17.87 2.28 -4.90
CA HIS A 56 -16.44 2.12 -4.68
C HIS A 56 -15.92 0.94 -5.49
N VAL A 57 -14.61 0.95 -5.71
CA VAL A 57 -13.86 -0.15 -6.32
C VAL A 57 -13.26 -0.99 -5.20
N GLU A 58 -13.39 -2.31 -5.30
CA GLU A 58 -12.65 -3.26 -4.46
C GLU A 58 -11.44 -3.75 -5.24
N VAL A 59 -10.27 -3.73 -4.62
CA VAL A 59 -9.05 -4.30 -5.19
C VAL A 59 -8.54 -5.38 -4.26
N GLU A 60 -8.67 -6.62 -4.71
CA GLU A 60 -8.09 -7.78 -4.07
C GLU A 60 -6.66 -7.97 -4.58
N PHE A 61 -5.71 -8.12 -3.68
CA PHE A 61 -4.33 -8.43 -4.01
C PHE A 61 -3.92 -9.78 -3.43
N THR A 62 -3.07 -10.49 -4.17
CA THR A 62 -2.34 -11.66 -3.69
C THR A 62 -0.86 -11.41 -3.94
N VAL A 63 -0.05 -11.35 -2.87
CA VAL A 63 1.37 -11.05 -2.93
C VAL A 63 2.16 -12.18 -2.27
N GLY A 64 2.94 -12.87 -3.07
CA GLY A 64 3.87 -13.90 -2.66
C GLY A 64 3.81 -15.18 -3.52
N PRO A 65 4.76 -16.10 -3.34
CA PRO A 65 5.95 -15.98 -2.48
C PRO A 65 6.90 -14.88 -2.99
N ILE A 66 7.32 -13.95 -2.12
CA ILE A 66 8.25 -12.88 -2.53
C ILE A 66 9.62 -13.54 -2.81
N PRO A 67 10.15 -13.45 -4.05
CA PRO A 67 11.41 -14.10 -4.40
C PRO A 67 12.58 -13.41 -3.72
N ILE A 68 13.52 -14.21 -3.21
CA ILE A 68 14.73 -13.72 -2.51
C ILE A 68 16.01 -14.40 -3.04
N ASP A 69 15.92 -15.17 -4.11
CA ASP A 69 17.05 -15.92 -4.69
C ASP A 69 18.14 -15.00 -5.25
N ASP A 70 17.78 -13.74 -5.51
CA ASP A 70 18.70 -12.67 -5.88
C ASP A 70 19.48 -12.07 -4.70
N GLY A 71 19.22 -12.53 -3.47
CA GLY A 71 19.83 -12.00 -2.25
C GLY A 71 19.33 -10.60 -1.87
N ILE A 72 18.19 -10.15 -2.42
CA ILE A 72 17.63 -8.83 -2.19
C ILE A 72 16.29 -8.95 -1.46
N GLY A 73 16.21 -8.40 -0.24
CA GLY A 73 14.96 -8.21 0.48
C GLY A 73 14.05 -7.20 -0.23
N LYS A 74 12.74 -7.47 -0.24
CA LYS A 74 11.75 -6.69 -1.00
C LYS A 74 10.60 -6.25 -0.11
N GLU A 75 10.17 -5.01 -0.31
CA GLU A 75 9.07 -4.37 0.41
C GLU A 75 8.10 -3.87 -0.67
N VAL A 76 6.94 -4.51 -0.75
CA VAL A 76 6.03 -4.43 -1.89
C VAL A 76 4.92 -3.46 -1.55
N ALA A 77 4.75 -2.43 -2.38
CA ALA A 77 3.70 -1.45 -2.23
C ALA A 77 2.84 -1.35 -3.49
N THR A 78 1.55 -1.11 -3.32
CA THR A 78 0.69 -0.62 -4.39
C THR A 78 0.72 0.90 -4.41
N GLN A 79 0.76 1.48 -5.60
CA GLN A 79 0.83 2.93 -5.81
C GLN A 79 -0.33 3.36 -6.70
N ILE A 80 -1.13 4.31 -6.20
CA ILE A 80 -2.27 4.90 -6.89
C ILE A 80 -1.88 6.32 -7.27
N THR A 81 -1.83 6.60 -8.57
CA THR A 81 -1.35 7.87 -9.11
C THR A 81 -2.46 8.56 -9.88
N THR A 82 -2.67 9.84 -9.59
CA THR A 82 -3.64 10.73 -10.22
C THR A 82 -2.97 12.05 -10.60
N THR A 83 -3.71 12.93 -11.26
CA THR A 83 -3.27 14.29 -11.58
C THR A 83 -3.70 15.32 -10.53
N MET A 84 -4.17 14.88 -9.35
CA MET A 84 -4.66 15.77 -8.30
C MET A 84 -3.51 16.64 -7.74
N LYS A 85 -3.81 17.92 -7.50
CA LYS A 85 -2.84 18.86 -6.92
C LYS A 85 -2.99 18.91 -5.41
N THR A 86 -2.37 17.94 -4.72
CA THR A 86 -2.54 17.74 -3.27
C THR A 86 -1.60 18.57 -2.41
N ASN A 87 -0.63 19.28 -3.01
CA ASN A 87 0.28 20.20 -2.34
C ASN A 87 0.96 19.56 -1.11
N LYS A 88 1.61 18.40 -1.34
CA LYS A 88 2.29 17.59 -0.32
C LYS A 88 1.40 17.07 0.82
N THR A 89 0.09 17.30 0.77
CA THR A 89 -0.83 17.01 1.88
C THR A 89 -1.60 15.72 1.62
N PHE A 90 -1.72 14.91 2.65
CA PHE A 90 -2.58 13.73 2.70
C PHE A 90 -3.03 13.52 4.15
N TYR A 91 -3.97 12.61 4.37
CA TYR A 91 -4.56 12.36 5.68
C TYR A 91 -4.57 10.88 5.97
N THR A 92 -4.23 10.49 7.20
CA THR A 92 -4.29 9.10 7.64
C THR A 92 -5.09 9.02 8.93
N ASP A 93 -5.79 7.91 9.15
CA ASP A 93 -6.48 7.68 10.42
C ASP A 93 -5.51 7.52 11.60
N SER A 94 -6.03 7.71 12.81
CA SER A 94 -5.42 7.29 14.06
C SER A 94 -6.27 6.19 14.69
N ASN A 95 -5.81 4.94 14.61
CA ASN A 95 -6.49 3.77 15.15
C ASN A 95 -7.96 3.66 14.71
N GLY A 96 -8.24 3.98 13.44
CA GLY A 96 -9.57 3.94 12.85
C GLY A 96 -10.54 5.02 13.33
N ARG A 97 -10.04 6.11 13.93
CA ARG A 97 -10.86 7.23 14.41
C ARG A 97 -10.59 8.50 13.61
N ASP A 98 -9.95 9.47 14.23
CA ASP A 98 -9.70 10.80 13.65
C ASP A 98 -8.69 10.71 12.51
N PHE A 99 -8.92 11.48 11.45
CA PHE A 99 -7.97 11.65 10.36
C PHE A 99 -7.02 12.80 10.69
N ILE A 100 -5.72 12.52 10.66
CA ILE A 100 -4.67 13.48 10.96
C ILE A 100 -4.03 13.93 9.65
N LYS A 101 -3.92 15.26 9.48
CA LYS A 101 -3.21 15.88 8.36
C LYS A 101 -1.72 15.55 8.41
N ARG A 102 -1.20 15.02 7.31
CA ARG A 102 0.22 14.74 7.08
C ARG A 102 0.73 15.63 5.95
N ILE A 103 1.93 16.17 6.11
CA ILE A 103 2.60 16.97 5.09
C ILE A 103 3.95 16.31 4.82
N ARG A 104 4.21 15.96 3.55
CA ARG A 104 5.46 15.31 3.13
C ARG A 104 6.66 16.19 3.53
N ASP A 105 7.66 15.56 4.14
CA ASP A 105 8.92 16.16 4.61
C ASP A 105 8.76 17.27 5.66
N PHE A 106 7.71 17.19 6.49
CA PHE A 106 7.40 18.23 7.48
C PHE A 106 7.09 17.67 8.87
N ARG A 107 7.40 18.44 9.92
CA ARG A 107 7.04 18.18 11.32
C ARG A 107 6.53 19.48 11.94
N THR A 108 5.50 19.38 12.77
CA THR A 108 4.88 20.54 13.43
C THR A 108 5.75 21.10 14.54
N ASP A 109 6.44 20.23 15.28
CA ASP A 109 7.02 20.60 16.57
C ASP A 109 8.53 20.91 16.49
N TRP A 110 9.18 20.62 15.35
CA TRP A 110 10.59 20.94 15.12
C TRP A 110 10.93 21.05 13.63
N ASP A 111 12.04 21.71 13.32
CA ASP A 111 12.57 21.80 11.96
C ASP A 111 13.20 20.46 11.52
N LEU A 112 12.58 19.79 10.55
CA LEU A 112 12.98 18.46 10.12
C LEU A 112 14.13 18.53 9.11
N GLN A 113 15.27 17.94 9.48
CA GLN A 113 16.34 17.61 8.54
C GLN A 113 16.04 16.26 7.86
N VAL A 114 15.63 16.29 6.59
CA VAL A 114 15.21 15.10 5.83
C VAL A 114 16.39 14.19 5.54
N LYS A 115 16.46 13.04 6.22
CA LYS A 115 17.49 12.00 6.01
C LYS A 115 16.97 10.76 5.28
N GLN A 116 15.66 10.56 5.27
CA GLN A 116 14.98 9.41 4.68
C GLN A 116 13.68 9.90 4.01
N PRO A 117 13.73 10.34 2.75
CA PRO A 117 12.60 10.98 2.07
C PRO A 117 11.43 10.01 1.78
N VAL A 118 11.67 8.70 1.81
CA VAL A 118 10.62 7.68 1.71
C VAL A 118 10.14 7.27 3.10
N ALA A 119 10.99 6.59 3.86
CA ALA A 119 10.62 6.02 5.15
C ALA A 119 10.15 7.08 6.18
N GLY A 120 10.69 8.30 6.14
CA GLY A 120 10.29 9.39 7.03
C GLY A 120 8.87 9.92 6.77
N ASN A 121 8.23 9.53 5.67
CA ASN A 121 6.89 9.96 5.28
C ASN A 121 5.86 8.81 5.35
N TYR A 122 6.24 7.63 5.83
CA TYR A 122 5.31 6.53 6.07
C TYR A 122 4.58 6.70 7.40
N TYR A 123 3.28 6.44 7.40
CA TYR A 123 2.41 6.50 8.58
C TYR A 123 1.59 5.21 8.70
N PRO A 124 1.18 4.84 9.93
CA PRO A 124 0.27 3.72 10.14
C PRO A 124 -1.13 4.05 9.64
N ILE A 125 -1.79 3.06 9.04
CA ILE A 125 -3.13 3.15 8.45
C ILE A 125 -3.92 1.94 8.91
N ASN A 126 -5.03 2.15 9.62
CA ASN A 126 -5.87 1.07 10.17
C ASN A 126 -7.28 1.08 9.61
N LEU A 127 -7.78 2.26 9.20
CA LEU A 127 -9.05 2.44 8.50
C LEU A 127 -8.78 2.86 7.06
N GLY A 128 -7.94 3.88 6.87
CA GLY A 128 -7.68 4.38 5.53
C GLY A 128 -6.85 5.66 5.50
N LEU A 129 -6.57 6.08 4.27
CA LEU A 129 -5.96 7.36 3.95
C LEU A 129 -6.76 8.04 2.85
N TYR A 130 -6.66 9.36 2.80
CA TYR A 130 -7.20 10.12 1.68
C TYR A 130 -6.33 11.30 1.33
N MET A 131 -6.52 11.81 0.13
CA MET A 131 -5.97 13.07 -0.34
C MET A 131 -7.06 13.86 -1.05
N GLU A 132 -6.90 15.17 -1.10
CA GLU A 132 -7.89 16.07 -1.67
C GLU A 132 -7.20 17.16 -2.51
N ASP A 133 -7.90 17.66 -3.52
CA ASP A 133 -7.57 18.89 -4.22
C ASP A 133 -8.72 19.89 -4.10
N SER A 134 -8.75 20.94 -4.95
CA SER A 134 -9.79 21.96 -4.87
C SER A 134 -11.19 21.48 -5.29
N LYS A 135 -11.35 20.26 -5.81
CA LYS A 135 -12.61 19.75 -6.34
C LYS A 135 -12.98 18.35 -5.86
N THR A 136 -11.97 17.52 -5.55
CA THR A 136 -12.14 16.08 -5.45
C THR A 136 -11.41 15.54 -4.23
N GLU A 137 -11.99 14.52 -3.61
CA GLU A 137 -11.35 13.66 -2.62
C GLU A 137 -11.13 12.27 -3.24
N LEU A 138 -9.94 11.70 -3.01
CA LEU A 138 -9.66 10.30 -3.28
C LEU A 138 -9.36 9.59 -1.97
N SER A 139 -10.18 8.61 -1.64
CA SER A 139 -10.10 7.83 -0.40
C SER A 139 -9.72 6.38 -0.69
N VAL A 140 -8.86 5.84 0.16
CA VAL A 140 -8.49 4.42 0.17
C VAL A 140 -8.72 3.85 1.57
N LEU A 141 -9.53 2.81 1.66
CA LEU A 141 -9.75 2.05 2.89
C LEU A 141 -9.02 0.70 2.84
N VAL A 142 -8.62 0.19 4.00
CA VAL A 142 -7.78 -1.02 4.11
C VAL A 142 -8.49 -2.12 4.89
N ASP A 143 -8.20 -3.38 4.59
CA ASP A 143 -8.73 -4.54 5.32
C ASP A 143 -7.95 -4.88 6.61
N ARG A 144 -6.77 -4.28 6.79
CA ARG A 144 -5.86 -4.50 7.92
C ARG A 144 -4.92 -3.32 8.12
N SER A 145 -4.23 -3.30 9.26
CA SER A 145 -3.17 -2.33 9.53
C SER A 145 -2.02 -2.46 8.53
N VAL A 146 -1.71 -1.38 7.83
CA VAL A 146 -0.61 -1.30 6.87
C VAL A 146 0.15 0.02 7.04
N GLY A 147 1.33 0.12 6.43
CA GLY A 147 2.03 1.38 6.25
C GLY A 147 1.63 2.03 4.94
N GLY A 148 1.48 3.36 4.91
CA GLY A 148 1.28 4.08 3.65
C GLY A 148 1.71 5.53 3.70
N SER A 149 1.69 6.18 2.53
CA SER A 149 2.22 7.52 2.32
C SER A 149 1.66 8.20 1.07
N SER A 150 2.04 9.47 0.89
CA SER A 150 1.97 10.22 -0.36
C SER A 150 3.35 10.79 -0.69
N LEU A 151 4.14 10.06 -1.50
CA LEU A 151 5.52 10.43 -1.82
C LEU A 151 5.65 11.46 -2.95
N ALA A 152 4.60 11.62 -3.75
CA ALA A 152 4.46 12.67 -4.76
C ALA A 152 3.05 13.26 -4.71
N ASP A 153 2.86 14.47 -5.25
CA ASP A 153 1.53 15.06 -5.35
C ASP A 153 0.64 14.22 -6.27
N GLY A 154 -0.62 14.03 -5.87
CA GLY A 154 -1.54 13.15 -6.57
C GLY A 154 -1.21 11.66 -6.47
N GLN A 155 -0.28 11.26 -5.59
CA GLN A 155 0.07 9.86 -5.38
C GLN A 155 -0.27 9.41 -3.96
N MET A 156 -0.81 8.21 -3.83
CA MET A 156 -0.89 7.46 -2.57
C MET A 156 -0.24 6.09 -2.74
N GLU A 157 0.32 5.55 -1.66
CA GLU A 157 0.83 4.18 -1.65
C GLU A 157 0.55 3.45 -0.34
N LEU A 158 0.36 2.14 -0.46
CA LEU A 158 0.16 1.19 0.64
C LEU A 158 1.18 0.07 0.53
N MET A 159 1.96 -0.15 1.59
CA MET A 159 2.87 -1.29 1.70
C MET A 159 2.05 -2.54 2.06
N LEU A 160 2.00 -3.48 1.12
CA LEU A 160 1.16 -4.67 1.20
C LEU A 160 1.88 -5.81 1.90
N HIS A 161 3.14 -6.07 1.56
CA HIS A 161 3.92 -7.19 2.11
C HIS A 161 5.42 -6.90 2.10
N ARG A 162 6.18 -7.55 2.98
CA ARG A 162 7.64 -7.37 3.11
C ARG A 162 8.30 -8.72 3.38
N ARG A 163 9.46 -8.94 2.76
CA ARG A 163 10.33 -10.08 3.07
C ARG A 163 11.79 -9.63 3.04
N LEU A 164 12.48 -9.77 4.16
CA LEU A 164 13.79 -9.19 4.42
C LEU A 164 14.78 -10.28 4.82
N LEU A 165 16.06 -10.07 4.50
CA LEU A 165 17.12 -11.06 4.67
C LEU A 165 18.06 -10.77 5.85
N PHE A 166 17.83 -9.65 6.55
CA PHE A 166 18.67 -9.19 7.66
C PHE A 166 17.80 -8.73 8.83
N ASP A 167 18.33 -8.91 10.04
CA ASP A 167 17.82 -8.29 11.28
C ASP A 167 18.22 -6.80 11.31
N ASP A 168 17.37 -5.96 11.90
CA ASP A 168 17.60 -4.51 12.06
C ASP A 168 18.20 -4.13 13.42
N SER A 169 18.56 -5.13 14.24
CA SER A 169 19.20 -5.02 15.53
C SER A 169 18.39 -4.19 16.52
N LYS A 170 17.08 -4.46 16.57
CA LYS A 170 16.12 -3.87 17.53
C LYS A 170 15.65 -4.82 18.62
N GLY A 171 16.17 -6.04 18.63
CA GLY A 171 16.01 -6.98 19.76
C GLY A 171 15.36 -8.30 19.40
N VAL A 172 14.72 -8.42 18.23
CA VAL A 172 14.11 -9.67 17.76
C VAL A 172 15.17 -10.70 17.35
N ALA A 173 16.33 -10.25 16.85
CA ALA A 173 17.47 -11.08 16.46
C ALA A 173 17.18 -12.10 15.33
N GLU A 174 16.15 -11.83 14.53
CA GLU A 174 15.74 -12.64 13.38
C GLU A 174 15.35 -11.72 12.22
N ALA A 175 15.60 -12.17 10.98
CA ALA A 175 15.13 -11.46 9.81
C ALA A 175 13.62 -11.64 9.64
N LEU A 176 12.92 -10.62 9.11
CA LEU A 176 11.51 -10.74 8.72
C LEU A 176 11.40 -11.58 7.44
N ASN A 177 11.53 -12.90 7.57
CA ASN A 177 11.60 -13.86 6.48
C ASN A 177 10.56 -14.98 6.66
N GLU A 178 9.28 -14.61 6.73
CA GLU A 178 8.19 -15.56 6.97
C GLU A 178 8.07 -16.60 5.86
N THR A 179 7.91 -17.86 6.24
CA THR A 179 7.76 -19.00 5.34
C THR A 179 6.63 -19.92 5.79
N VAL A 180 6.06 -20.64 4.83
CA VAL A 180 5.09 -21.73 5.06
C VAL A 180 5.72 -23.01 4.53
N CYS A 181 5.72 -24.07 5.34
CA CYS A 181 6.33 -25.35 4.99
C CYS A 181 5.27 -26.46 4.94
N VAL A 182 5.27 -27.24 3.86
CA VAL A 182 4.42 -28.43 3.68
C VAL A 182 5.31 -29.56 3.15
N ASP A 183 5.23 -30.75 3.73
CA ASP A 183 6.01 -31.94 3.31
C ASP A 183 7.53 -31.68 3.13
N ASN A 184 8.13 -30.94 4.06
CA ASN A 184 9.54 -30.50 4.06
C ASN A 184 9.94 -29.50 2.95
N GLU A 185 8.99 -28.98 2.19
CA GLU A 185 9.21 -27.87 1.26
C GLU A 185 8.71 -26.55 1.86
N CYS A 186 9.61 -25.59 2.03
CA CYS A 186 9.31 -24.27 2.58
C CYS A 186 9.32 -23.20 1.48
N GLN A 187 8.26 -22.39 1.43
CA GLN A 187 8.16 -21.25 0.52
C GLN A 187 7.87 -19.96 1.28
N GLY A 188 8.19 -18.81 0.69
CA GLY A 188 7.86 -17.52 1.28
C GLY A 188 6.35 -17.35 1.49
N LEU A 189 5.95 -16.77 2.62
CA LEU A 189 4.54 -16.55 2.93
C LEU A 189 3.87 -15.72 1.82
N THR A 190 2.73 -16.23 1.33
CA THR A 190 1.84 -15.51 0.41
C THR A 190 0.68 -14.93 1.20
N ILE A 191 0.42 -13.64 1.03
CA ILE A 191 -0.72 -12.98 1.65
C ILE A 191 -1.78 -12.64 0.61
N LYS A 192 -3.03 -12.61 1.07
CA LYS A 192 -4.19 -12.13 0.31
C LYS A 192 -4.92 -11.09 1.14
N GLY A 193 -5.37 -10.01 0.50
CA GLY A 193 -6.11 -8.94 1.16
C GLY A 193 -6.84 -8.04 0.18
N ASN A 194 -7.56 -7.06 0.72
CA ASN A 194 -8.33 -6.09 -0.04
C ASN A 194 -8.03 -4.66 0.38
N PHE A 195 -8.09 -3.73 -0.57
CA PHE A 195 -8.27 -2.31 -0.31
C PHE A 195 -9.38 -1.76 -1.19
N TYR A 196 -9.99 -0.65 -0.76
CA TYR A 196 -11.17 -0.09 -1.39
C TYR A 196 -10.91 1.35 -1.78
N LEU A 197 -11.27 1.72 -3.01
CA LEU A 197 -11.04 3.04 -3.57
C LEU A 197 -12.36 3.74 -3.87
N ARG A 198 -12.49 5.01 -3.48
CA ARG A 198 -13.60 5.86 -3.89
C ARG A 198 -13.14 7.28 -4.19
N ILE A 199 -13.75 7.86 -5.22
CA ILE A 199 -13.58 9.26 -5.61
C ILE A 199 -14.88 9.98 -5.30
N ASP A 200 -14.81 11.09 -4.57
CA ASP A 200 -15.97 11.91 -4.19
C ASP A 200 -15.70 13.39 -4.50
N PRO A 201 -16.75 14.21 -4.70
CA PRO A 201 -16.61 15.66 -4.61
C PRO A 201 -16.04 16.09 -3.25
N LEU A 202 -15.30 17.20 -3.23
CA LEU A 202 -14.75 17.77 -2.00
C LEU A 202 -15.87 18.01 -0.96
N GLY A 203 -15.70 17.44 0.24
CA GLY A 203 -16.64 17.50 1.35
C GLY A 203 -17.54 16.26 1.50
N GLU A 204 -17.71 15.44 0.46
CA GLU A 204 -18.67 14.32 0.47
C GLU A 204 -18.04 12.98 0.87
N GLY A 205 -16.73 12.81 0.70
CA GLY A 205 -16.05 11.53 0.96
C GLY A 205 -16.03 11.12 2.44
N ALA A 206 -16.17 12.09 3.36
CA ALA A 206 -16.15 11.83 4.81
C ALA A 206 -17.27 10.87 5.25
N LYS A 207 -18.44 10.94 4.60
CA LYS A 207 -19.56 10.04 4.89
C LYS A 207 -19.20 8.59 4.59
N TRP A 208 -18.65 8.33 3.41
CA TRP A 208 -18.25 6.98 3.01
C TRP A 208 -17.17 6.41 3.93
N ARG A 209 -16.12 7.19 4.24
CA ARG A 209 -15.03 6.75 5.13
C ARG A 209 -15.49 6.31 6.52
N ARG A 210 -16.67 6.77 6.98
CA ARG A 210 -17.24 6.46 8.31
C ARG A 210 -18.40 5.47 8.29
N SER A 211 -18.94 5.14 7.11
CA SER A 211 -20.12 4.28 6.96
C SER A 211 -19.86 3.06 6.08
N PHE A 212 -18.60 2.86 5.67
CA PHE A 212 -18.13 1.70 4.92
C PHE A 212 -18.45 0.40 5.63
#